data_AF-A0A0D6MIL5-F1
#
_entry.id   AF-A0A0D6MIL5-F1
#
_cell.length_a   1.000
_cell.length_b   1.000
_cell.length_c   1.000
_cell.angle_alpha   90.00
_cell.angle_beta   90.00
_cell.angle_gamma   90.00
#
_symmetry.space_group_name_H-M   'P 1'
#
loop_
_entity.id
_entity.type
_entity.pdbx_description
1 polymer ?
#
loop_
_entity_poly.entity_id
_entity_poly.type
_entity_poly.pdbx_seq_one_letter_code
_entity_poly.pdbx_strand_id
1 'polypeptide(L)' 'MPLTTSGTAACSSCKFFDAEGGNTALGLCRYNPPISQPTGETAGVWPKVNAMDWCGHFEPATT' A
#
# COMPACT_ATOMS: atom_id res chain seq x y z
N MET A 1 19.26 -7.29 -13.61
CA MET A 1 18.32 -6.47 -12.81
C MET A 1 17.21 -6.06 -13.77
N PRO A 2 16.02 -6.69 -13.77
CA PRO A 2 14.96 -6.21 -14.64
C PRO A 2 14.35 -4.96 -14.03
N LEU A 3 14.63 -3.83 -14.66
CA LEU A 3 13.85 -2.61 -14.48
C LEU A 3 12.41 -2.92 -14.91
N THR A 4 11.48 -2.67 -14.00
CA THR A 4 10.13 -2.16 -14.26
C THR A 4 9.52 -2.56 -15.60
N THR A 5 8.71 -3.62 -15.61
CA THR A 5 7.70 -3.77 -16.66
C THR A 5 6.82 -2.52 -16.63
N SER A 6 6.90 -1.72 -17.68
CA SER A 6 6.05 -0.54 -17.93
C SER A 6 4.57 -0.95 -18.01
N GLY A 7 3.96 -1.04 -16.85
CA GLY A 7 2.51 -1.01 -16.60
C GLY A 7 2.38 -0.43 -15.21
N THR A 8 1.85 0.79 -15.11
CA THR A 8 1.94 1.71 -13.96
C THR A 8 1.80 1.01 -12.60
N ALA A 9 2.94 0.66 -11.98
CA ALA A 9 2.97 0.07 -10.66
C ALA A 9 2.51 1.14 -9.67
N ALA A 10 1.30 0.99 -9.18
CA ALA A 10 0.65 1.94 -8.29
C ALA A 10 -0.13 1.16 -7.23
N CYS A 11 -0.31 1.74 -6.05
CA CYS A 11 -1.10 1.14 -4.99
C CYS A 11 -2.49 0.75 -5.50
N SER A 12 -3.19 1.58 -6.27
CA SER A 12 -4.53 1.30 -6.77
C SER A 12 -4.67 0.05 -7.65
N SER A 13 -3.58 -0.44 -8.24
CA SER A 13 -3.56 -1.65 -9.08
C SER A 13 -2.89 -2.85 -8.39
N CYS A 14 -2.47 -2.69 -7.13
CA CYS A 14 -1.71 -3.67 -6.37
C CYS A 14 -2.61 -4.51 -5.46
N LYS A 15 -2.41 -5.83 -5.40
CA LYS A 15 -3.19 -6.74 -4.53
C LYS A 15 -3.08 -6.44 -3.04
N PHE A 16 -2.05 -5.70 -2.65
CA PHE A 16 -1.77 -5.33 -1.26
C PHE A 16 -2.42 -4.00 -0.85
N PHE A 17 -3.08 -3.30 -1.76
CA PHE A 17 -3.73 -2.04 -1.45
C PHE A 17 -5.13 -2.26 -0.91
N ASP A 18 -5.41 -1.62 0.22
CA ASP A 18 -6.69 -1.69 0.92
C ASP A 18 -7.31 -0.29 0.94
N ALA A 19 -8.36 -0.09 0.13
CA ALA A 19 -9.10 1.16 0.02
C ALA A 19 -10.15 1.25 1.14
N GLU A 20 -9.72 1.67 2.34
CA GLU A 20 -10.62 1.82 3.49
C GLU A 20 -11.73 2.85 3.22
N GLY A 21 -13.00 2.44 3.38
CA GLY A 21 -14.15 3.34 3.31
C GLY A 21 -14.56 3.77 1.90
N GLY A 22 -14.14 3.06 0.85
CA GLY A 22 -14.57 3.31 -0.53
C GLY A 22 -13.96 4.54 -1.20
N ASN A 23 -13.08 5.27 -0.50
CA ASN A 23 -12.28 6.32 -1.11
C ASN A 23 -11.11 5.66 -1.86
N THR A 24 -11.11 5.75 -3.19
CA THR A 24 -10.08 5.14 -4.03
C THR A 24 -8.81 5.98 -4.14
N ALA A 25 -8.75 7.19 -3.56
CA ALA A 25 -7.57 8.06 -3.65
C ALA A 25 -6.55 7.82 -2.52
N LEU A 26 -7.01 7.35 -1.36
CA LEU A 26 -6.18 7.05 -0.19
C LEU A 26 -6.53 5.67 0.34
N GLY A 27 -5.53 4.90 0.73
CA GLY A 27 -5.72 3.59 1.33
C GLY A 27 -4.50 3.17 2.12
N LEU A 28 -4.41 1.87 2.42
CA LEU A 28 -3.30 1.30 3.19
C LEU A 28 -2.50 0.35 2.30
N CYS A 29 -1.17 0.42 2.39
CA CYS A 29 -0.29 -0.57 1.78
C CYS A 29 -0.06 -1.71 2.77
N ARG A 30 -0.74 -2.85 2.58
CA ARG A 30 -0.66 -4.02 3.48
C ARG A 30 0.60 -4.87 3.29
N TYR A 31 1.44 -4.54 2.29
CA TYR A 31 2.76 -5.15 2.14
C TYR A 31 3.72 -4.69 3.25
N ASN A 32 3.70 -3.40 3.57
CA ASN A 32 4.49 -2.86 4.67
C ASN A 32 3.79 -3.16 6.00
N PRO A 33 4.53 -3.50 7.07
CA PRO A 33 3.93 -3.68 8.39
C PRO A 33 3.41 -2.35 8.95
N PRO A 34 2.51 -2.39 9.96
CA PRO A 34 2.10 -1.20 10.67
C PRO A 34 3.28 -0.58 11.43
N ILE A 35 3.22 0.73 11.62
CA ILE A 35 4.25 1.50 12.33
C ILE A 35 3.95 1.48 13.83
N SER A 36 4.96 1.15 14.63
CA SER A 36 4.91 1.22 16.08
C SER A 36 4.55 2.62 16.57
N GLN A 37 3.68 2.71 17.56
CA GLN A 37 3.28 3.98 18.13
C GLN A 37 4.23 4.40 19.26
N PRO A 38 4.33 5.72 19.56
CA PRO A 38 5.22 6.23 20.61
C PRO A 38 4.96 5.61 21.99
N THR A 39 3.71 5.23 22.26
CA THR A 39 3.32 4.48 23.46
C THR A 39 3.28 2.99 23.11
N GLY A 40 4.26 2.23 23.58
CA GLY A 40 4.47 0.82 23.24
C GLY A 40 3.32 -0.15 23.62
N GLU A 41 2.30 0.33 24.33
CA GLU A 41 1.10 -0.45 24.68
C GLU A 41 -0.04 -0.31 23.66
N THR A 42 0.11 0.56 22.67
CA THR A 42 -0.91 0.75 21.63
C THR A 42 -0.59 -0.08 20.38
N ALA A 43 -1.64 -0.55 19.70
CA ALA A 43 -1.48 -1.29 18.46
C ALA A 43 -0.77 -0.44 17.39
N GLY A 44 0.06 -1.09 16.55
CA GLY A 44 0.67 -0.43 15.42
C GLY A 44 -0.37 0.08 14.43
N VAL A 45 -0.06 1.21 13.78
CA VAL A 45 -0.97 1.85 12.82
C VAL A 45 -0.38 1.75 11.42
N TRP A 46 -1.18 1.30 10.45
CA TRP A 46 -0.79 1.39 9.05
C TRP A 46 -0.85 2.85 8.58
N PRO A 47 0.22 3.38 7.97
CA PRO A 47 0.18 4.69 7.37
C PRO A 47 -0.71 4.67 6.12
N LYS A 48 -1.42 5.78 5.88
CA LYS A 48 -2.15 6.00 4.63
C LYS A 48 -1.17 6.31 3.51
N VAL A 49 -1.45 5.75 2.34
CA VAL A 49 -0.73 5.98 1.08
C VAL A 49 -1.70 6.48 0.03
N ASN A 50 -1.18 7.23 -0.95
CA ASN A 50 -1.94 7.60 -2.13
C ASN A 50 -2.11 6.40 -3.05
N ALA A 51 -3.24 6.34 -3.76
CA ALA A 51 -3.47 5.34 -4.79
C ALA A 51 -2.38 5.29 -5.87
N MET A 52 -1.72 6.41 -6.16
CA MET A 52 -0.64 6.51 -7.14
C MET A 52 0.76 6.23 -6.55
N ASP A 53 0.86 5.99 -5.24
CA ASP A 53 2.16 5.68 -4.61
C ASP A 53 2.67 4.31 -5.02
N TRP A 54 3.98 4.10 -4.83
CA TRP A 54 4.66 2.84 -5.05
C TRP A 54 5.76 2.63 -4.01
N CYS A 55 5.70 1.50 -3.29
CA CYS A 55 6.63 1.17 -2.21
C CYS A 55 7.84 0.32 -2.63
N GLY A 56 8.04 0.09 -3.93
CA GLY A 56 9.08 -0.83 -4.45
C GLY A 56 8.61 -2.29 -4.59
N HIS A 57 7.46 -2.64 -4.01
CA HIS A 57 6.83 -3.96 -4.16
C HIS A 57 5.49 -3.85 -4.89
N PHE A 58 5.28 -4.69 -5.90
CA PHE A 58 4.08 -4.70 -6.71
C PHE A 58 3.72 -6.12 -7.10
N GLU A 59 2.47 -6.48 -6.82
CA GLU A 59 1.82 -7.64 -7.41
C GLU A 59 0.44 -7.20 -7.89
N PRO A 60 0.09 -7.43 -9.17
CA PRO A 60 -1.18 -6.98 -9.70
C PRO A 60 -2.34 -7.62 -8.94
N ALA A 61 -3.39 -6.84 -8.66
CA ALA A 61 -4.64 -7.40 -8.19
C ALA A 61 -5.19 -8.35 -9.27
N THR A 62 -5.42 -9.61 -8.93
CA THR A 62 -6.05 -10.57 -9.83
C THR A 62 -7.50 -10.13 -10.05
N THR A 63 -7.89 -9.97 -11.32
CA THR A 63 -9.27 -9.63 -11.73
C THR A 63 -10.29 -10.65 -11.27
#